data_AF-A0A7X8C812-F1
#
_entry.id   AF-A0A7X8C812-F1
#
_cell.length_a   1.000
_cell.length_b   1.000
_cell.length_c   1.000
_cell.angle_alpha   90.00
_cell.angle_beta   90.00
_cell.angle_gamma   90.00
#
_symmetry.space_group_name_H-M   'P 1'
#
loop_
_entity.id
_entity.type
_entity.pdbx_description
1 polymer ?
#
loop_
_entity_poly.entity_id
_entity_poly.type
_entity_poly.pdbx_seq_one_letter_code
_entity_poly.pdbx_strand_id
1 'polypeptide(L)'
;MEHFVRAEREGIKHHISNQRLSPDDLATFDQDARRAWEIGWEKGYSNTRHFLRQADNDTIPLIFPRQNAAYSKECIICVHESDHYSHEAIKPFTDKGYQVHMILHGTGHSRVDFENGVWIHRPVFLSTHQSSSLNSYIKNLQKNTNTKIISI
;
A
#
# COMPACT_ATOMS: atom_id res chain seq x y z
N MET A 1 0.54 7.97 19.34
CA MET A 1 0.21 9.03 18.37
C MET A 1 1.18 10.20 18.45
N GLU A 2 1.39 10.80 19.63
CA GLU A 2 2.28 11.96 19.81
C GLU A 2 3.73 11.71 19.37
N HIS A 3 4.28 10.52 19.66
CA HIS A 3 5.60 10.11 19.19
C HIS A 3 5.71 10.02 17.66
N PHE A 4 4.64 9.57 16.98
CA PHE A 4 4.61 9.45 15.52
C PHE A 4 4.55 10.83 14.87
N VAL A 5 3.61 11.69 15.30
CA VAL A 5 3.47 13.06 14.77
C VAL A 5 4.76 13.85 14.97
N ARG A 6 5.44 13.66 16.11
CA ARG A 6 6.74 14.30 16.37
C ARG A 6 7.83 13.81 15.41
N ALA A 7 7.94 12.50 15.18
CA ALA A 7 8.95 11.95 14.27
C ALA A 7 8.75 12.44 12.82
N GLU A 8 7.51 12.42 12.33
CA GLU A 8 7.16 12.91 10.99
C GLU A 8 7.40 14.42 10.86
N ARG A 9 7.07 15.20 11.90
CA ARG A 9 7.33 16.64 11.93
C ARG A 9 8.82 16.95 11.78
N GLU A 10 9.69 16.20 12.46
CA GLU A 10 11.15 16.37 12.32
C GLU A 10 11.65 15.93 10.94
N GLY A 11 11.06 14.88 10.35
CA GLY A 11 11.32 14.49 8.96
C GLY A 11 10.99 15.60 7.96
N ILE A 12 9.83 16.24 8.10
CA ILE A 12 9.41 17.36 7.26
C ILE A 12 10.36 18.55 7.41
N LYS A 13 10.73 18.91 8.65
CA LYS A 13 11.73 19.98 8.90
C LYS A 13 13.07 19.68 8.23
N HIS A 14 13.53 18.44 8.31
CA HIS A 14 14.75 18.00 7.63
C HIS A 14 14.63 18.11 6.10
N HIS A 15 13.45 17.85 5.53
CA HIS A 15 13.23 18.04 4.10
C HIS A 15 13.14 19.52 3.68
N ILE A 16 12.60 20.39 4.54
CA ILE A 16 12.60 21.85 4.33
C ILE A 16 14.03 22.39 4.38
N SER A 17 14.85 21.97 5.36
CA SER A 17 16.25 22.41 5.45
C SER A 17 17.08 22.01 4.23
N ASN A 18 16.70 20.91 3.57
CA ASN A 18 17.30 20.43 2.34
C ASN A 18 16.62 20.97 1.06
N GLN A 19 15.74 21.98 1.18
CA GLN A 19 15.01 22.62 0.07
C GLN A 19 14.17 21.65 -0.79
N ARG A 20 13.75 20.52 -0.22
CA ARG A 20 12.88 19.54 -0.90
C ARG A 20 11.39 19.81 -0.70
N LEU A 21 11.06 20.60 0.33
CA LEU A 21 9.71 21.00 0.71
C LEU A 21 9.67 22.49 1.04
N SER A 22 8.50 23.10 0.89
CA SER A 22 8.22 24.48 1.30
C SER A 22 7.99 24.55 2.81
N PRO A 23 8.29 25.69 3.47
CA PRO A 23 7.83 25.95 4.82
C PRO A 23 6.30 25.79 5.01
N ASP A 24 5.51 26.02 3.96
CA ASP A 24 4.06 25.87 3.99
C ASP A 24 3.60 24.40 4.18
N ASP A 25 4.44 23.44 3.78
CA ASP A 25 4.14 22.01 3.93
C ASP A 25 4.12 21.60 5.40
N LEU A 26 4.92 22.25 6.25
CA LEU A 26 4.91 22.03 7.69
C LEU A 26 3.60 22.52 8.33
N ALA A 27 3.12 23.68 7.92
CA ALA A 27 1.84 24.22 8.39
C ALA A 27 0.67 23.33 7.96
N THR A 28 0.69 22.85 6.71
CA THR A 28 -0.30 21.91 6.18
C THR A 28 -0.30 20.60 6.97
N PHE A 29 0.88 20.03 7.21
CA PHE A 29 1.01 18.82 8.03
C PHE A 29 0.45 19.00 9.45
N ASP A 30 0.76 20.11 10.10
CA ASP A 30 0.26 20.37 11.47
C ASP A 30 -1.26 20.52 11.51
N GLN A 31 -1.86 21.13 10.48
CA GLN A 31 -3.30 21.23 10.33
C GLN A 31 -3.94 19.85 10.13
N ASP A 32 -3.38 19.02 9.26
CA ASP A 32 -3.88 17.67 9.00
C ASP A 32 -3.74 16.76 10.21
N ALA A 33 -2.61 16.85 10.92
CA ALA A 33 -2.37 16.10 12.15
C ALA A 33 -3.41 16.46 13.23
N ARG A 34 -3.73 17.76 13.38
CA ARG A 34 -4.79 18.21 14.30
C ARG A 34 -6.16 17.70 13.88
N ARG A 35 -6.50 17.85 12.60
CA ARG A 35 -7.79 17.39 12.06
C ARG A 35 -7.98 15.89 12.24
N ALA A 36 -6.94 15.10 11.98
CA ALA A 36 -6.95 13.65 12.18
C ALA A 36 -7.13 13.28 13.66
N TRP A 37 -6.50 14.03 14.57
CA TRP A 37 -6.71 13.87 16.01
C TRP A 37 -8.15 14.17 16.42
N GLU A 38 -8.73 15.29 15.98
CA GLU A 38 -10.11 15.69 16.27
C GLU A 38 -11.11 14.65 15.77
N ILE A 39 -10.99 14.22 14.51
CA ILE A 39 -11.86 13.18 13.93
C ILE A 39 -11.70 11.86 14.68
N GLY A 40 -10.46 11.47 14.99
CA GLY A 40 -10.18 10.24 15.74
C GLY A 40 -10.75 10.28 17.15
N TRP A 41 -10.67 11.44 17.80
CA TRP A 41 -11.22 11.67 19.13
C TRP A 41 -12.75 11.63 19.13
N GLU A 42 -13.40 12.37 18.23
CA GLU A 42 -14.87 12.37 18.08
C GLU A 42 -15.40 10.97 17.80
N LYS A 43 -14.76 10.23 16.87
CA LYS A 43 -15.14 8.84 16.55
C LYS A 43 -14.85 7.86 17.69
N GLY A 44 -13.78 8.09 18.44
CA GLY A 44 -13.44 7.28 19.61
C GLY A 44 -14.47 7.42 20.73
N TYR A 45 -14.96 8.64 20.95
CA TYR A 45 -15.95 8.96 21.98
C TYR A 45 -17.40 8.67 21.57
N SER A 46 -17.72 8.67 20.26
CA SER A 46 -19.06 8.39 19.79
C SER A 46 -19.50 6.94 20.03
N ASN A 47 -18.58 6.05 20.40
CA ASN A 47 -18.79 4.61 20.64
C ASN A 47 -19.45 3.86 19.47
N THR A 48 -19.57 4.52 18.31
CA THR A 48 -20.09 3.97 17.07
C THR A 48 -18.94 3.43 16.23
N ARG A 49 -18.72 2.11 16.32
CA ARG A 49 -17.84 1.42 15.37
C ARG A 49 -18.56 1.33 14.02
N HIS A 50 -18.07 2.07 13.03
CA HIS A 50 -18.49 1.89 11.64
C HIS A 50 -17.75 0.67 11.07
N PHE A 51 -18.44 -0.45 11.03
CA PHE A 51 -18.04 -1.59 10.21
C PHE A 51 -18.52 -1.31 8.79
N LEU A 52 -17.62 -1.38 7.80
CA LEU A 52 -18.02 -1.39 6.39
C LEU A 52 -18.96 -2.59 6.18
N ARG A 53 -20.24 -2.33 5.96
CA ARG A 53 -21.22 -3.36 5.59
C ARG A 53 -21.25 -3.46 4.07
N GLN A 54 -21.60 -4.63 3.55
CA GLN A 54 -21.71 -4.86 2.11
C GLN A 54 -22.74 -3.94 1.41
N ALA A 55 -23.67 -3.35 2.16
CA ALA A 55 -24.62 -2.35 1.69
C ALA A 55 -24.03 -0.92 1.58
N ASP A 56 -22.87 -0.65 2.18
CA ASP A 56 -22.15 0.63 2.04
C ASP A 56 -21.37 0.71 0.71
N ASN A 57 -21.47 -0.32 -0.15
CA ASN A 57 -20.84 -0.32 -1.47
C ASN A 57 -21.48 0.65 -2.47
N ASP A 58 -22.62 1.27 -2.13
CA ASP A 58 -23.24 2.35 -2.92
C ASP A 58 -22.62 3.73 -2.64
N THR A 59 -21.76 3.85 -1.63
CA THR A 59 -20.88 5.02 -1.54
C THR A 59 -19.84 4.92 -2.65
N ILE A 60 -19.88 5.87 -3.59
CA ILE A 60 -18.85 6.07 -4.62
C ILE A 60 -17.49 5.86 -3.94
N PRO A 61 -16.69 4.85 -4.35
CA PRO A 61 -15.38 4.67 -3.79
C PRO A 61 -14.67 6.01 -3.91
N LEU A 62 -14.26 6.60 -2.79
CA LEU A 62 -13.38 7.77 -2.84
C LEU A 62 -12.21 7.35 -3.72
N ILE A 63 -12.12 7.98 -4.90
CA ILE A 63 -11.07 7.68 -5.86
C ILE A 63 -9.80 8.12 -5.16
N PHE A 64 -9.12 7.16 -4.53
CA PHE A 64 -7.78 7.39 -4.03
C PHE A 64 -6.97 7.85 -5.24
N PRO A 65 -6.38 9.07 -5.21
CA PRO A 65 -5.49 9.49 -6.27
C PRO A 65 -4.35 8.47 -6.32
N ARG A 66 -4.44 7.56 -7.29
CA ARG A 66 -3.38 6.60 -7.53
C ARG A 66 -2.21 7.43 -7.99
N GLN A 67 -1.09 7.33 -7.29
CA GLN A 67 0.18 7.63 -7.94
C GLN A 67 0.32 6.58 -9.04
N ASN A 68 -0.16 6.93 -10.24
CA ASN A 68 0.20 6.18 -11.43
C ASN A 68 1.73 6.23 -11.47
N ALA A 69 2.37 5.05 -11.40
CA ALA A 69 3.79 4.95 -11.67
C ALA A 69 4.05 5.73 -12.97
N ALA A 70 5.06 6.60 -12.95
CA ALA A 70 5.39 7.47 -14.08
C ALA A 70 5.24 6.67 -15.38
N TYR A 71 4.34 7.14 -16.26
CA TYR A 71 3.61 6.44 -17.33
C TYR A 71 4.42 5.57 -18.35
N SER A 72 5.70 5.28 -18.13
CA SER A 72 6.56 4.55 -19.07
C SER A 72 7.09 3.21 -18.58
N LYS A 73 7.00 2.87 -17.28
CA LYS A 73 7.60 1.63 -16.75
C LYS A 73 6.57 0.53 -16.52
N GLU A 74 6.92 -0.68 -16.93
CA GLU A 74 6.12 -1.89 -16.70
C GLU A 74 5.95 -2.13 -15.19
N CYS A 75 4.80 -2.69 -14.79
CA CYS A 75 4.61 -3.29 -13.49
C CYS A 75 5.30 -4.66 -13.46
N ILE A 76 6.01 -4.98 -12.39
CA ILE A 76 6.65 -6.28 -12.20
C ILE A 76 5.83 -7.09 -11.19
N ILE A 77 5.34 -8.26 -11.59
CA ILE A 77 4.74 -9.23 -10.68
C ILE A 77 5.76 -10.32 -10.38
N CYS A 78 6.21 -10.39 -9.14
CA CYS A 78 7.06 -11.46 -8.62
C CYS A 78 6.20 -12.51 -7.93
N VAL A 79 6.35 -13.79 -8.28
CA VAL A 79 5.68 -14.90 -7.57
C VAL A 79 6.75 -15.71 -6.86
N HIS A 80 6.55 -15.97 -5.57
CA HIS A 80 7.45 -16.76 -4.74
C HIS A 80 6.65 -17.81 -3.96
N GLU A 81 7.19 -19.03 -3.87
CA GLU A 81 6.47 -20.16 -3.28
C GLU A 81 6.41 -20.13 -1.75
N SER A 82 7.37 -19.44 -1.12
CA SER A 82 7.37 -19.22 0.34
C SER A 82 6.61 -17.95 0.73
N ASP A 83 6.12 -17.94 1.97
CA ASP A 83 5.59 -16.78 2.70
C ASP A 83 6.67 -15.74 3.08
N HIS A 84 7.94 -16.08 2.86
CA HIS A 84 9.10 -15.23 3.08
C HIS A 84 9.76 -14.83 1.78
N TYR A 85 10.31 -13.63 1.76
CA TYR A 85 11.16 -13.16 0.68
C TYR A 85 12.26 -12.24 1.20
N SER A 86 13.37 -12.14 0.45
CA SER A 86 14.39 -11.14 0.72
C SER A 86 14.06 -9.86 -0.03
N HIS A 87 13.88 -8.75 0.71
CA HIS A 87 13.73 -7.42 0.13
C HIS A 87 14.89 -7.07 -0.82
N GLU A 88 16.09 -7.63 -0.59
CA GLU A 88 17.27 -7.40 -1.42
C GLU A 88 17.08 -7.86 -2.87
N ALA A 89 16.27 -8.90 -3.11
CA ALA A 89 15.99 -9.40 -4.44
C ALA A 89 15.13 -8.43 -5.28
N ILE A 90 14.34 -7.58 -4.60
CA ILE A 90 13.33 -6.73 -5.25
C ILE A 90 13.73 -5.25 -5.27
N LYS A 91 14.55 -4.84 -4.30
CA LYS A 91 15.03 -3.47 -4.15
C LYS A 91 15.59 -2.84 -5.45
N PRO A 92 16.34 -3.57 -6.32
CA PRO A 92 16.83 -2.99 -7.57
C PRO A 92 15.72 -2.52 -8.53
N PHE A 93 14.53 -3.13 -8.46
CA PHE A 93 13.38 -2.75 -9.29
C PHE A 93 12.68 -1.51 -8.72
N THR A 94 12.45 -1.47 -7.40
CA THR A 94 11.85 -0.31 -6.74
C THR A 94 12.75 0.92 -6.82
N ASP A 95 14.07 0.76 -6.65
CA ASP A 95 15.06 1.85 -6.80
C ASP A 95 15.07 2.43 -8.22
N LYS A 96 14.76 1.60 -9.22
CA LYS A 96 14.60 2.02 -10.62
C LYS A 96 13.22 2.62 -10.90
N GLY A 97 12.32 2.70 -9.92
CA GLY A 97 10.98 3.27 -10.07
C GLY A 97 9.97 2.35 -10.77
N TYR A 98 10.21 1.04 -10.81
CA TYR A 98 9.19 0.08 -11.22
C TYR A 98 8.14 -0.06 -10.12
N GLN A 99 6.87 -0.20 -10.52
CA GLN A 99 5.84 -0.68 -9.62
C GLN A 99 6.04 -2.19 -9.45
N VAL A 100 6.20 -2.65 -8.22
CA VAL A 100 6.41 -4.08 -7.95
C VAL A 100 5.30 -4.64 -7.09
N HIS A 101 4.76 -5.77 -7.53
CA HIS A 101 3.83 -6.60 -6.80
C HIS A 101 4.52 -7.93 -6.50
N MET A 102 4.50 -8.36 -5.25
CA MET A 102 4.98 -9.67 -4.85
C MET A 102 3.81 -10.53 -4.40
N ILE A 103 3.72 -11.76 -4.89
CA ILE A 103 2.72 -12.74 -4.50
C ILE A 103 3.44 -13.84 -3.73
N LEU A 104 3.11 -13.95 -2.45
CA LEU A 104 3.64 -14.93 -1.51
C LEU A 104 2.53 -15.90 -1.10
N HIS A 105 2.89 -17.07 -0.58
CA HIS A 105 1.91 -17.94 0.04
C HIS A 105 1.37 -17.31 1.33
N GLY A 106 0.04 -17.17 1.44
CA GLY A 106 -0.60 -16.66 2.65
C GLY A 106 -1.02 -17.80 3.59
N THR A 107 -1.00 -17.54 4.90
CA THR A 107 -1.58 -18.42 5.92
C THR A 107 -2.74 -17.72 6.64
N GLY A 108 -3.84 -18.43 6.87
CA GLY A 108 -5.00 -17.91 7.61
C GLY A 108 -5.97 -17.12 6.73
N HIS A 109 -5.72 -15.82 6.53
CA HIS A 109 -6.56 -14.95 5.71
C HIS A 109 -5.75 -14.18 4.66
N SER A 110 -6.36 -13.95 3.49
CA SER A 110 -5.76 -13.17 2.42
C SER A 110 -5.53 -11.72 2.88
N ARG A 111 -4.33 -11.20 2.64
CA ARG A 111 -3.98 -9.80 2.94
C ARG A 111 -3.10 -9.18 1.87
N VAL A 112 -3.09 -7.85 1.86
CA VAL A 112 -2.23 -7.03 1.00
C VAL A 112 -1.54 -6.00 1.88
N ASP A 113 -0.21 -5.99 1.86
CA ASP A 113 0.65 -5.10 2.63
C ASP A 113 1.51 -4.26 1.69
N PHE A 114 1.97 -3.08 2.14
CA PHE A 114 2.92 -2.26 1.39
C PHE A 114 4.21 -2.13 2.21
N GLU A 115 5.27 -2.79 1.76
CA GLU A 115 6.55 -2.86 2.48
C GLU A 115 7.69 -2.46 1.53
N ASN A 116 8.51 -1.49 1.94
CA ASN A 116 9.70 -1.06 1.20
C ASN A 116 9.45 -0.72 -0.29
N GLY A 117 8.31 -0.10 -0.61
CA GLY A 117 7.96 0.27 -1.99
C GLY A 117 7.34 -0.85 -2.82
N VAL A 118 7.04 -2.00 -2.20
CA VAL A 118 6.48 -3.19 -2.86
C VAL A 118 5.09 -3.50 -2.33
N TRP A 119 4.14 -3.78 -3.22
CA TRP A 119 2.83 -4.33 -2.86
C TRP A 119 2.96 -5.84 -2.65
N ILE A 120 2.77 -6.31 -1.41
CA ILE A 120 2.86 -7.74 -1.09
C ILE A 120 1.46 -8.31 -0.94
N HIS A 121 1.16 -9.32 -1.73
CA HIS A 121 -0.09 -10.05 -1.74
C HIS A 121 0.19 -11.41 -1.10
N ARG A 122 -0.54 -11.73 -0.03
CA ARG A 122 -0.48 -13.02 0.66
C ARG A 122 -1.84 -13.72 0.54
N PRO A 123 -2.27 -14.13 -0.66
CA PRO A 123 -3.54 -14.81 -0.84
C PRO A 123 -3.52 -16.21 -0.22
N VAL A 124 -4.64 -16.58 0.40
CA VAL A 124 -4.90 -17.95 0.84
C VAL A 124 -5.75 -18.63 -0.23
N PHE A 125 -5.22 -19.71 -0.81
CA PHE A 125 -5.95 -20.51 -1.79
C PHE A 125 -6.41 -21.82 -1.14
N LEU A 126 -7.63 -22.26 -1.46
CA LEU A 126 -8.09 -23.59 -1.08
C LEU A 126 -7.24 -24.64 -1.82
N SER A 127 -6.74 -25.63 -1.08
CA SER A 127 -5.74 -26.61 -1.55
C SER A 127 -6.17 -27.36 -2.82
N THR A 128 -7.47 -27.54 -3.04
CA THR A 128 -8.02 -28.27 -4.20
C THR A 128 -7.76 -27.60 -5.55
N HIS A 129 -7.50 -26.28 -5.59
CA HIS A 129 -7.43 -25.49 -6.83
C HIS A 129 -6.32 -24.42 -6.84
N GLN A 130 -5.27 -24.60 -6.04
CA GLN A 130 -4.24 -23.58 -5.79
C GLN A 130 -3.63 -22.98 -7.07
N SER A 131 -3.22 -23.81 -8.04
CA SER A 131 -2.62 -23.33 -9.30
C SER A 131 -3.60 -22.57 -10.19
N SER A 132 -4.86 -23.01 -10.28
CA SER A 132 -5.90 -22.30 -11.04
C SER A 132 -6.31 -20.98 -10.40
N SER A 133 -6.38 -20.95 -9.06
CA SER A 133 -6.72 -19.75 -8.30
C SER A 133 -5.61 -18.69 -8.38
N LEU A 134 -4.34 -19.11 -8.29
CA LEU A 134 -3.20 -18.23 -8.47
C LEU A 134 -3.15 -17.62 -9.88
N ASN A 135 -3.36 -18.43 -10.92
CA ASN A 135 -3.39 -17.94 -12.29
C ASN A 135 -4.54 -16.96 -12.54
N SER A 136 -5.72 -17.20 -11.96
CA SER A 136 -6.85 -16.27 -12.02
C SER A 136 -6.52 -14.95 -11.31
N TYR A 137 -5.85 -15.04 -10.14
CA TYR A 137 -5.43 -13.89 -9.37
C TYR A 137 -4.42 -13.01 -10.14
N ILE A 138 -3.38 -13.63 -10.71
CA ILE A 138 -2.38 -12.95 -11.54
C ILE A 138 -3.04 -12.26 -12.74
N LYS A 139 -3.95 -12.94 -13.45
CA LYS A 139 -4.67 -12.36 -14.59
C LYS A 139 -5.46 -11.10 -14.20
N ASN A 140 -6.06 -11.08 -13.00
CA ASN A 140 -6.79 -9.90 -12.54
C ASN A 140 -5.86 -8.73 -12.21
N LEU A 141 -4.65 -8.98 -11.72
CA LEU A 141 -3.63 -7.93 -11.54
C LEU A 141 -3.16 -7.37 -12.89
N GLN A 142 -2.93 -8.23 -13.88
CA GLN A 142 -2.49 -7.84 -15.22
C GLN A 142 -3.52 -6.98 -15.97
N LYS A 143 -4.83 -7.19 -15.77
CA LYS A 143 -5.87 -6.39 -16.44
C LYS A 143 -5.76 -4.88 -16.18
N ASN A 144 -5.09 -4.49 -15.09
CA ASN A 144 -5.02 -3.11 -14.64
C ASN A 144 -3.64 -2.46 -14.86
N THR A 145 -2.66 -3.19 -15.42
CA THR A 145 -1.28 -2.70 -15.53
C THR A 145 -0.54 -3.28 -16.76
N ASN A 146 0.33 -2.48 -17.39
CA ASN A 146 1.27 -3.00 -18.39
C ASN A 146 2.34 -3.83 -17.65
N THR A 147 2.29 -5.16 -17.73
CA THR A 147 2.90 -6.03 -16.70
C THR A 147 3.87 -7.06 -17.24
N LYS A 148 4.99 -7.26 -16.54
CA LYS A 148 5.92 -8.37 -16.71
C LYS A 148 5.89 -9.29 -15.48
N ILE A 149 5.70 -10.60 -15.70
CA ILE A 149 5.72 -11.60 -14.62
C ILE A 149 7.12 -12.20 -14.53
N ILE A 150 7.63 -12.32 -13.30
CA ILE A 150 8.89 -12.98 -12.98
C ILE A 150 8.60 -13.99 -11.86
N SER A 151 9.01 -15.24 -12.07
CA SER A 151 9.06 -16.22 -10.99
C SER A 151 10.42 -16.10 -10.31
N ILE A 152 10.44 -15.99 -8.99
CA ILE A 152 11.67 -15.88 -8.18
C ILE A 152 11.78 -17.10 -7.28
#